data_AF-A0A538MFJ6-F1
#
_entry.id   AF-A0A538MFJ6-F1
#
_cell.length_a   1.000
_cell.length_b   1.000
_cell.length_c   1.000
_cell.angle_alpha   90.00
_cell.angle_beta   90.00
_cell.angle_gamma   90.00
#
_symmetry.space_group_name_H-M   'P 1'
#
loop_
_entity.id
_entity.type
_entity.pdbx_description
1 polymer ?
#
loop_
_entity_poly.entity_id
_entity_poly.type
_entity_poly.pdbx_seq_one_letter_code
_entity_poly.pdbx_strand_id
1 'polypeptide(L)'
;DELLAEREKINAILQGIIDEATSPWGIKVSIVEVKDVEIPSGMQRAMARQAEAERERRAKVINAEGEFQASERLKDAAVVIADHPIALQ
;
A
#
# COMPACT_ATOMS: atom_id res chain seq x y z
N ASP A 1 5.52 -1.35 3.15
CA ASP A 1 5.41 -1.72 1.72
C ASP A 1 5.83 -0.62 0.76
N GLU A 2 5.39 0.63 0.93
CA GLU A 2 5.69 1.71 -0.03
C GLU A 2 7.20 2.01 -0.17
N LEU A 3 7.94 2.10 0.94
CA LEU A 3 9.40 2.30 0.92
C LEU A 3 10.18 1.12 0.29
N LEU A 4 9.71 -0.12 0.44
CA LEU A 4 10.34 -1.28 -0.19
C LEU A 4 10.05 -1.29 -1.70
N ALA A 5 8.82 -0.96 -2.10
CA ALA A 5 8.42 -0.84 -3.50
C ALA A 5 9.14 0.32 -4.23
N GLU A 6 9.43 1.42 -3.54
CA GLU A 6 10.22 2.52 -4.09
C GLU A 6 11.68 2.13 -4.28
N ARG A 7 12.27 1.34 -3.38
CA ARG A 7 13.65 0.84 -3.54
C ARG A 7 13.82 -0.01 -4.80
N GLU A 8 12.91 -0.94 -5.05
CA GLU A 8 12.98 -1.78 -6.27
C GLU A 8 12.87 -0.94 -7.55
N LYS A 9 11.95 0.03 -7.59
CA LYS A 9 11.81 0.94 -8.73
C LYS A 9 13.08 1.77 -8.97
N ILE A 10 13.64 2.33 -7.89
CA ILE A 10 14.87 3.13 -7.98
C ILE A 10 16.03 2.27 -8.48
N ASN A 11 16.20 1.05 -7.94
CA ASN A 11 17.24 0.13 -8.36
C ASN A 11 17.12 -0.22 -9.85
N ALA A 12 15.92 -0.49 -10.34
CA ALA A 12 15.69 -0.79 -11.77
C ALA A 12 16.03 0.40 -12.68
N ILE A 13 15.64 1.61 -12.28
CA ILE A 13 15.97 2.84 -13.03
C ILE A 13 17.50 3.05 -13.05
N LEU A 14 18.15 2.94 -11.89
CA LEU A 14 19.60 3.10 -11.78
C LEU A 14 20.35 2.04 -12.58
N GLN A 15 19.90 0.78 -12.55
CA GLN A 15 20.49 -0.29 -13.34
C GLN A 15 20.47 0.06 -14.83
N GLY A 16 19.33 0.50 -15.36
CA GLY A 16 19.21 0.86 -16.77
C GLY A 16 20.15 2.00 -17.17
N ILE A 17 20.20 3.07 -16.37
CA ILE A 17 21.05 4.23 -16.63
C ILE A 17 22.54 3.84 -16.62
N ILE A 18 22.96 3.05 -15.62
CA ILE A 18 24.36 2.68 -15.47
C ILE A 18 24.76 1.68 -16.56
N ASP A 19 23.92 0.70 -16.90
CA ASP A 19 24.21 -0.27 -17.97
C ASP A 19 24.36 0.42 -19.34
N GLU A 20 23.51 1.39 -19.65
CA GLU A 20 23.63 2.21 -20.87
C GLU A 20 24.95 2.99 -20.89
N ALA A 21 25.33 3.60 -19.76
CA ALA A 21 26.56 4.36 -19.64
C ALA A 21 27.83 3.48 -19.71
N THR A 22 27.77 2.24 -19.24
CA THR A 22 28.92 1.32 -19.21
C THR A 22 29.03 0.41 -20.43
N SER A 23 27.98 0.35 -21.27
CA SER A 23 27.95 -0.42 -22.52
C SER A 23 29.14 -0.11 -23.47
N PRO A 24 29.55 1.16 -23.69
CA PRO A 24 30.70 1.48 -24.53
C PRO A 24 32.04 0.93 -24.02
N TRP A 25 32.12 0.58 -22.74
CA TRP A 25 33.31 -0.02 -22.12
C TRP A 25 33.27 -1.55 -22.12
N GLY A 26 32.20 -2.15 -22.66
CA GLY A 26 32.00 -3.60 -22.67
C GLY A 26 31.66 -4.18 -21.30
N ILE A 27 31.23 -3.35 -20.35
CA ILE A 27 30.87 -3.77 -18.99
C ILE A 27 29.35 -3.93 -18.91
N LYS A 28 28.90 -5.10 -18.48
CA LYS A 28 27.49 -5.41 -18.23
C LYS A 28 27.17 -5.31 -16.74
N VAL A 29 26.15 -4.53 -16.40
CA VAL A 29 25.75 -4.29 -15.01
C VAL A 29 24.66 -5.28 -14.59
N SER A 30 24.99 -6.17 -13.64
CA SER A 30 24.08 -7.24 -13.21
C SER A 30 23.06 -6.77 -12.18
N ILE A 31 23.50 -6.07 -11.12
CA ILE A 31 22.67 -5.64 -9.99
C ILE A 31 23.16 -4.29 -9.49
N VAL A 32 22.23 -3.37 -9.24
CA VAL A 32 22.47 -2.08 -8.57
C VAL A 32 21.59 -2.01 -7.33
N GLU A 33 22.19 -1.70 -6.19
CA GLU A 33 21.50 -1.58 -4.92
C GLU A 33 21.87 -0.28 -4.22
N VAL A 34 20.85 0.48 -3.83
CA VAL A 34 21.02 1.66 -2.97
C VAL A 34 21.28 1.20 -1.52
N LYS A 35 22.50 1.41 -1.03
CA LYS A 35 22.90 1.09 0.36
C LYS A 35 22.23 2.02 1.38
N ASP A 36 22.65 3.28 1.41
CA ASP A 36 22.25 4.23 2.45
C ASP A 36 21.63 5.48 1.81
N VAL A 37 20.44 5.84 2.28
CA VAL A 37 19.75 7.09 1.91
C VAL A 37 19.56 7.88 3.20
N GLU A 38 20.28 9.00 3.32
CA GLU A 38 20.10 9.92 4.43
C GLU A 38 18.97 10.90 4.13
N ILE A 39 17.84 10.74 4.81
CA ILE A 39 16.72 11.68 4.73
C ILE A 39 16.90 12.73 5.82
N PRO A 40 16.84 14.04 5.50
CA PRO A 40 16.90 15.10 6.50
C PRO A 40 15.81 14.93 7.58
N SER A 41 16.18 15.13 8.85
CA SER A 41 15.30 14.89 10.01
C SER A 41 14.00 15.72 10.01
N GLY A 42 13.98 16.87 9.32
CA GLY A 42 12.77 17.67 9.12
C GLY A 42 11.77 17.00 8.17
N MET A 43 12.27 16.46 7.05
CA MET A 43 11.47 15.77 6.04
C MET A 43 10.95 14.44 6.56
N GLN A 44 11.77 13.67 7.28
CA GLN A 44 11.37 12.40 7.89
C GLN A 44 10.17 12.58 8.83
N ARG A 45 10.15 13.64 9.63
CA ARG A 45 9.02 13.98 10.51
C ARG A 45 7.78 14.44 9.76
N ALA A 46 7.92 15.07 8.60
CA ALA A 46 6.79 15.45 7.76
C ALA A 46 6.18 14.22 7.06
N MET A 47 7.03 13.37 6.48
CA MET A 47 6.62 12.10 5.85
C MET A 47 5.94 11.17 6.85
N ALA A 48 6.48 11.03 8.06
CA ALA A 48 5.87 10.21 9.11
C ALA A 48 4.45 10.69 9.45
N ARG A 49 4.27 12.01 9.64
CA ARG A 49 2.95 12.61 9.92
C ARG A 49 1.97 12.44 8.76
N GLN A 50 2.44 12.60 7.52
CA GLN A 50 1.61 12.40 6.33
C GLN A 50 1.19 10.93 6.18
N ALA A 51 2.13 10.00 6.37
CA ALA A 51 1.87 8.56 6.28
C ALA A 51 0.89 8.11 7.38
N GLU A 52 1.02 8.65 8.60
CA GLU A 52 0.09 8.37 9.70
C GLU A 52 -1.32 8.90 9.40
N ALA A 53 -1.44 10.14 8.90
CA ALA A 53 -2.72 10.74 8.54
C ALA A 53 -3.42 9.96 7.40
N GLU A 54 -2.68 9.56 6.36
CA GLU A 54 -3.24 8.76 5.27
C GLU A 54 -3.62 7.35 5.74
N ARG A 55 -2.83 6.74 6.65
CA ARG A 55 -3.16 5.45 7.24
C ARG A 55 -4.43 5.52 8.09
N GLU A 56 -4.58 6.55 8.91
CA GLU A 56 -5.78 6.77 9.72
C GLU A 56 -7.01 7.03 8.84
N ARG A 57 -6.84 7.83 7.77
CA ARG A 57 -7.89 8.08 6.78
C ARG A 57 -8.34 6.77 6.12
N ARG A 58 -7.41 5.95 5.65
CA ARG A 58 -7.73 4.64 5.05
C ARG A 58 -8.41 3.72 6.04
N ALA A 59 -7.95 3.68 7.29
CA ALA A 59 -8.57 2.85 8.33
C ALA A 59 -10.04 3.26 8.57
N LYS A 60 -10.34 4.56 8.64
CA LYS A 60 -11.72 5.05 8.79
C LYS A 60 -12.62 4.65 7.62
N VAL A 61 -12.11 4.76 6.38
CA VAL A 61 -12.86 4.35 5.19
C VAL A 61 -13.15 2.85 5.21
N ILE A 62 -12.16 2.03 5.54
CA ILE A 62 -12.31 0.56 5.60
C ILE A 62 -13.32 0.18 6.70
N ASN A 63 -13.27 0.82 7.86
CA ASN A 63 -14.22 0.56 8.93
C ASN A 63 -15.65 0.94 8.54
N ALA A 64 -15.84 2.13 7.96
CA ALA A 64 -17.16 2.58 7.50
C ALA A 64 -17.74 1.64 6.43
N GLU A 65 -16.91 1.19 5.49
CA GLU A 65 -17.30 0.21 4.48
C GLU A 65 -17.67 -1.14 5.13
N GLY A 66 -16.90 -1.59 6.11
CA GLY A 66 -17.18 -2.81 6.87
C GLY A 66 -18.51 -2.73 7.64
N GLU A 67 -18.78 -1.60 8.30
CA GLU A 67 -20.05 -1.34 9.01
C GLU A 67 -21.24 -1.31 8.06
N PHE A 68 -21.08 -0.72 6.88
CA PHE A 68 -22.10 -0.70 5.83
C PHE A 68 -22.42 -2.12 5.35
N GLN A 69 -21.40 -2.91 4.99
CA GLN A 69 -21.58 -4.29 4.55
C GLN A 69 -22.21 -5.17 5.63
N ALA A 70 -21.84 -4.97 6.91
CA ALA A 70 -22.46 -5.69 8.02
C ALA A 70 -23.95 -5.34 8.15
N SER A 71 -24.30 -4.06 8.04
CA SER A 71 -25.67 -3.58 8.12
C SER A 71 -26.55 -4.10 6.98
N GLU A 72 -26.02 -4.12 5.74
CA GLU A 72 -26.72 -4.73 4.61
C GLU A 72 -26.99 -6.22 4.84
N ARG A 73 -25.98 -6.99 5.26
CA ARG A 73 -26.16 -8.41 5.55
C ARG A 73 -27.18 -8.67 6.66
N LEU A 74 -27.21 -7.83 7.69
CA LEU A 74 -28.21 -7.95 8.77
C LEU A 74 -29.61 -7.64 8.26
N LYS A 75 -29.78 -6.62 7.41
CA LYS A 75 -31.05 -6.31 6.76
C LYS A 75 -31.52 -7.48 5.90
N ASP A 76 -30.65 -8.04 5.07
CA ASP A 76 -30.99 -9.17 4.21
C ASP A 76 -31.40 -10.39 5.05
N ALA A 77 -30.66 -10.68 6.12
CA ALA A 77 -31.02 -11.75 7.06
C ALA A 77 -32.39 -11.50 7.72
N ALA A 78 -32.70 -10.26 8.10
CA ALA A 78 -33.99 -9.91 8.69
C ALA A 78 -35.16 -10.09 7.70
N VAL A 79 -34.96 -9.77 6.41
CA VAL A 79 -35.97 -10.02 5.37
C VAL A 79 -36.21 -11.52 5.22
N VAL A 80 -35.14 -12.33 5.14
CA VAL A 80 -35.26 -13.79 5.03
C VAL A 80 -35.98 -14.40 6.24
N ILE A 81 -35.73 -13.90 7.45
CA ILE A 81 -36.43 -14.33 8.67
C ILE A 81 -37.91 -13.94 8.63
N ALA A 82 -38.24 -12.72 8.17
CA ALA A 82 -39.62 -12.25 8.05
C ALA A 82 -40.43 -13.08 7.05
N ASP A 83 -39.80 -13.50 5.94
CA ASP A 83 -40.43 -14.35 4.92
C ASP A 83 -40.56 -15.82 5.38
N HIS A 84 -39.76 -16.25 6.37
CA HIS A 84 -39.75 -17.63 6.89
C HIS A 84 -39.88 -17.71 8.43
N PRO A 85 -41.05 -17.39 9.01
CA PRO A 85 -41.24 -17.34 10.47
C PRO A 85 -41.08 -18.68 11.20
N ILE A 86 -41.15 -19.81 10.50
CA ILE A 86 -40.91 -21.16 11.05
C ILE A 86 -39.42 -21.45 11.29
N ALA A 87 -38.49 -20.71 10.66
CA ALA A 87 -37.06 -20.93 10.80
C ALA A 87 -36.48 -20.45 12.16
N LEU A 88 -37.25 -19.71 12.95
CA LEU A 88 -36.82 -19.12 14.23
C LEU A 88 -37.30 -19.90 15.48
N GLN A 89 -37.95 -21.05 15.30
CA GLN A 89 -38.57 -21.82 16.38
C GLN A 89 -37.62 -22.87 17.01
#